data_AF-A0A440WEB9-F1
#
_entry.id   AF-A0A440WEB9-F1
#
_cell.length_a   1.000
_cell.length_b   1.000
_cell.length_c   1.000
_cell.angle_alpha   90.00
_cell.angle_beta   90.00
_cell.angle_gamma   90.00
#
_symmetry.space_group_name_H-M   'P 1'
#
loop_
_entity.id
_entity.type
_entity.pdbx_description
1 polymer ?
#
loop_
_entity_poly.entity_id
_entity_poly.type
_entity_poly.pdbx_seq_one_letter_code
_entity_poly.pdbx_strand_id
1 'polypeptide(L)'
;MSEAKHTPGPWGYVPGNEHHGPYVTSDFGSTICDLYTMSNPSSMSVRNGGDSRPLPFLAEMAEPNARLIAAAPDMLAALKALCDADASYWGDEIRIVCSGHGDAIKRMRVAREAIAKAEGR
;
A
#
# COMPACT_ATOMS: atom_id res chain seq x y z
N MET A 1 -16.19 -21.47 -2.42
CA MET A 1 -15.52 -20.18 -2.65
C MET A 1 -14.22 -20.21 -1.88
N SER A 2 -13.06 -19.97 -2.50
CA SER A 2 -11.82 -19.82 -1.74
C SER A 2 -11.96 -18.60 -0.81
N GLU A 3 -11.58 -18.72 0.45
CA GLU A 3 -11.53 -17.57 1.36
C GLU A 3 -10.66 -16.47 0.75
N ALA A 4 -11.26 -15.30 0.49
CA ALA A 4 -10.50 -14.13 0.09
C ALA A 4 -9.65 -13.69 1.30
N LYS A 5 -8.32 -13.87 1.22
CA LYS A 5 -7.39 -13.46 2.29
C LYS A 5 -7.34 -11.94 2.50
N HIS A 6 -7.58 -11.19 1.43
CA HIS A 6 -7.70 -9.73 1.40
C HIS A 6 -8.55 -9.32 0.20
N THR A 7 -9.10 -8.11 0.21
CA THR A 7 -9.82 -7.54 -0.95
C THR A 7 -8.89 -7.55 -2.17
N PRO A 8 -9.31 -8.14 -3.31
CA PRO A 8 -8.51 -8.06 -4.54
C PRO A 8 -8.28 -6.60 -4.94
N GLY A 9 -7.12 -6.34 -5.54
CA GLY A 9 -6.85 -5.06 -6.19
C GLY A 9 -7.48 -4.97 -7.58
N PRO A 10 -7.30 -3.84 -8.26
CA PRO A 10 -6.61 -2.64 -7.78
C PRO A 10 -7.42 -1.88 -6.72
N TRP A 11 -6.69 -1.12 -5.89
CA TRP A 11 -7.30 -0.21 -4.92
C TRP A 11 -7.02 1.24 -5.32
N GLY A 12 -8.02 2.09 -5.11
CA GLY A 12 -7.99 3.52 -5.39
C GLY A 12 -7.72 4.34 -4.13
N TYR A 13 -6.93 5.40 -4.27
CA TYR A 13 -6.81 6.46 -3.27
C TYR A 13 -7.87 7.53 -3.56
N VAL A 14 -8.57 7.99 -2.53
CA VAL A 14 -9.45 9.16 -2.61
C VAL A 14 -8.95 10.24 -1.64
N PRO A 15 -8.70 11.48 -2.11
CA PRO A 15 -8.25 12.57 -1.25
C PRO A 15 -9.31 12.96 -0.22
N GLY A 16 -8.84 13.52 0.88
CA GLY A 16 -9.74 14.11 1.88
C GLY A 16 -10.43 15.37 1.33
N ASN A 17 -11.52 15.76 1.98
CA ASN A 17 -12.22 17.02 1.73
C ASN A 17 -12.70 17.62 3.06
N GLU A 18 -13.49 18.70 2.98
CA GLU A 18 -14.05 19.40 4.13
C GLU A 18 -15.05 18.58 4.98
N HIS A 19 -15.46 17.40 4.52
CA HIS A 19 -16.40 16.53 5.21
C HIS A 19 -15.80 15.19 5.63
N HIS A 20 -14.68 14.77 5.00
CA HIS A 20 -14.14 13.43 5.17
C HIS A 20 -12.60 13.39 5.02
N GLY A 21 -11.95 12.51 5.79
CA GLY A 21 -10.52 12.21 5.61
C GLY A 21 -10.25 11.46 4.30
N PRO A 22 -8.97 11.27 3.93
CA PRO A 22 -8.64 10.42 2.80
C PRO A 22 -9.00 8.96 3.10
N TYR A 23 -9.33 8.21 2.05
CA TYR A 23 -9.74 6.82 2.18
C TYR A 23 -9.30 5.99 0.97
N VAL A 24 -9.34 4.67 1.15
CA VAL A 24 -9.00 3.69 0.12
C VAL A 24 -10.28 3.01 -0.35
N THR A 25 -10.40 2.82 -1.66
CA THR A 25 -11.56 2.19 -2.31
C THR A 25 -11.18 0.96 -3.10
N SER A 26 -12.15 0.08 -3.33
CA SER A 26 -12.05 -0.96 -4.35
C SER A 26 -12.57 -0.43 -5.69
N ASP A 27 -12.27 -1.15 -6.78
CA ASP A 27 -12.84 -0.88 -8.11
C ASP A 27 -14.38 -0.90 -8.17
N PHE A 28 -15.04 -1.52 -7.19
CA PHE A 28 -16.49 -1.55 -7.10
C PHE A 28 -17.09 -0.31 -6.40
N GLY A 29 -16.26 0.68 -6.07
CA GLY A 29 -16.68 1.91 -5.39
C GLY A 29 -16.94 1.75 -3.89
N SER A 30 -16.65 0.58 -3.31
CA SER A 30 -16.78 0.36 -1.86
C SER A 30 -15.53 0.86 -1.12
N THR A 31 -15.71 1.59 -0.02
CA THR A 31 -14.61 1.93 0.90
C THR A 31 -13.99 0.65 1.49
N ILE A 32 -12.67 0.54 1.40
CA ILE A 32 -11.87 -0.52 2.03
C ILE A 32 -11.47 -0.08 3.44
N CYS A 33 -10.97 1.15 3.58
CA CYS A 33 -10.65 1.74 4.88
C CYS A 33 -10.60 3.27 4.81
N ASP A 34 -10.97 3.90 5.91
CA ASP A 34 -10.83 5.34 6.15
C ASP A 34 -9.58 5.62 6.98
N LEU A 35 -8.92 6.74 6.69
CA LEU A 35 -7.67 7.09 7.35
C LEU A 35 -7.81 8.41 8.10
N TYR A 36 -7.31 8.40 9.34
CA TYR A 36 -7.28 9.55 10.22
C TYR A 36 -5.91 9.68 10.87
N THR A 37 -5.47 10.93 11.03
CA THR A 37 -4.35 11.27 11.90
C THR A 37 -4.79 11.13 13.35
N MET A 38 -3.98 10.51 14.21
CA MET A 38 -4.32 10.27 15.60
C MET A 38 -3.63 11.28 16.52
N SER A 39 -4.34 11.78 17.53
CA SER A 39 -3.85 12.87 18.40
C SER A 39 -2.70 12.48 19.32
N ASN A 40 -2.55 11.20 19.65
CA ASN A 40 -1.48 10.69 20.49
C ASN A 40 -0.99 9.34 19.93
N PRO A 41 0.11 9.30 19.14
CA PRO A 41 0.59 8.06 18.53
C PRO A 41 1.19 7.08 19.54
N SER A 42 1.54 7.55 20.74
CA SER A 42 2.12 6.72 21.81
C SER A 42 1.06 6.07 22.71
N SER A 43 -0.23 6.28 22.42
CA SER A 43 -1.34 5.81 23.22
C SER A 43 -2.36 5.08 22.35
N MET A 44 -3.06 4.12 22.95
CA MET A 44 -4.15 3.43 22.28
C MET A 44 -5.28 4.40 21.92
N SER A 45 -6.12 4.00 20.96
CA SER A 45 -7.34 4.74 20.67
C SER A 45 -8.27 4.78 21.89
N VAL A 46 -9.13 5.79 21.96
CA VAL A 46 -10.21 5.87 22.97
C VAL A 46 -11.09 4.61 23.00
N ARG A 47 -11.32 3.98 21.83
CA ARG A 47 -12.09 2.73 21.72
C ARG A 47 -11.39 1.55 22.39
N ASN A 48 -10.08 1.61 22.51
CA ASN A 48 -9.23 0.58 23.12
C ASN A 48 -8.70 1.01 24.50
N GLY A 49 -9.35 1.98 25.16
CA GLY A 49 -9.02 2.39 26.53
C GLY A 49 -7.84 3.36 26.69
N GLY A 50 -7.34 3.93 25.59
CA GLY A 50 -6.35 5.02 25.64
C GLY A 50 -6.98 6.40 25.51
N ASP A 51 -6.16 7.41 25.21
CA ASP A 51 -6.56 8.82 25.04
C ASP A 51 -6.40 9.33 23.61
N SER A 52 -5.97 8.49 22.68
CA SER A 52 -5.75 8.87 21.28
C SER A 52 -7.07 8.96 20.51
N ARG A 53 -7.35 10.10 19.88
CA ARG A 53 -8.57 10.38 19.11
C ARG A 53 -8.23 10.76 17.66
N PRO A 54 -9.11 10.46 16.69
CA PRO A 54 -8.94 10.93 15.32
C PRO A 54 -8.99 12.46 15.29
N LEU A 55 -8.06 13.05 14.55
CA LEU A 55 -7.99 14.49 14.30
C LEU A 55 -8.63 14.78 12.94
N PRO A 56 -9.82 15.42 12.91
CA PRO A 56 -10.41 15.87 11.67
C PRO A 56 -9.56 16.99 11.05
N PHE A 57 -9.66 17.17 9.73
CA PHE A 57 -8.99 18.23 8.97
C PHE A 57 -7.45 18.17 8.91
N LEU A 58 -6.82 17.08 9.35
CA LEU A 58 -5.39 16.80 9.12
C LEU A 58 -5.20 15.79 7.97
N ALA A 59 -5.91 16.02 6.86
CA ALA A 59 -5.86 15.15 5.68
C ALA A 59 -4.44 15.05 5.11
N GLU A 60 -3.68 16.15 5.08
CA GLU A 60 -2.30 16.20 4.58
C GLU A 60 -1.37 15.17 5.24
N MET A 61 -1.59 14.83 6.51
CA MET A 61 -0.83 13.81 7.24
C MET A 61 -1.34 12.38 6.98
N ALA A 62 -2.63 12.22 6.68
CA ALA A 62 -3.26 10.93 6.45
C ALA A 62 -3.20 10.49 4.96
N GLU A 63 -3.09 11.44 4.03
CA GLU A 63 -3.07 11.18 2.59
C GLU A 63 -1.89 10.31 2.13
N PRO A 64 -0.63 10.54 2.59
CA PRO A 64 0.47 9.64 2.27
C PRO A 64 0.20 8.20 2.70
N ASN A 65 -0.44 8.00 3.85
CA ASN A 65 -0.81 6.66 4.32
C ASN A 65 -1.87 6.04 3.40
N ALA A 66 -2.83 6.84 2.92
CA ALA A 66 -3.87 6.35 2.02
C ALA A 66 -3.28 5.90 0.68
N ARG A 67 -2.32 6.66 0.13
CA ARG A 67 -1.56 6.28 -1.07
C ARG A 67 -0.75 5.00 -0.86
N LEU A 68 -0.03 4.90 0.24
CA LEU A 68 0.74 3.70 0.60
C LEU A 68 -0.15 2.45 0.69
N ILE A 69 -1.29 2.55 1.37
CA ILE A 69 -2.24 1.43 1.50
C ILE A 69 -2.88 1.10 0.15
N ALA A 70 -3.28 2.09 -0.64
CA ALA A 70 -3.86 1.87 -1.97
C ALA A 70 -2.88 1.17 -2.94
N ALA A 71 -1.58 1.32 -2.73
CA ALA A 71 -0.54 0.62 -3.50
C ALA A 71 -0.25 -0.80 -2.99
N ALA A 72 -0.79 -1.23 -1.85
CA ALA A 72 -0.46 -2.50 -1.22
C ALA A 72 -0.69 -3.74 -2.12
N PRO A 73 -1.79 -3.85 -2.90
CA PRO A 73 -1.97 -4.97 -3.82
C PRO A 73 -0.90 -5.02 -4.91
N ASP A 74 -0.54 -3.85 -5.46
CA ASP A 74 0.46 -3.72 -6.52
C ASP A 74 1.86 -4.06 -5.99
N MET A 75 2.19 -3.56 -4.79
CA MET A 75 3.45 -3.90 -4.10
C MET A 75 3.53 -5.39 -3.76
N LEU A 76 2.45 -6.00 -3.27
CA LEU A 76 2.43 -7.43 -2.97
C LEU A 76 2.62 -8.27 -4.25
N ALA A 77 1.98 -7.89 -5.35
CA ALA A 77 2.16 -8.56 -6.64
C ALA A 77 3.61 -8.42 -7.14
N ALA A 78 4.21 -7.23 -7.03
CA ALA A 78 5.61 -7.00 -7.40
C ALA A 78 6.58 -7.83 -6.54
N LEU A 79 6.36 -7.88 -5.22
CA LEU A 79 7.19 -8.68 -4.31
C LEU A 79 7.08 -10.18 -4.59
N LYS A 80 5.86 -10.70 -4.81
CA LYS A 80 5.66 -12.10 -5.21
C LYS A 80 6.37 -12.41 -6.51
N ALA A 81 6.26 -11.55 -7.52
CA ALA A 81 6.98 -11.74 -8.77
C ALA A 81 8.50 -11.82 -8.57
N LEU A 82 9.06 -11.03 -7.65
CA LEU A 82 10.48 -11.11 -7.30
C LEU A 82 10.84 -12.41 -6.55
N CYS A 83 9.98 -12.88 -5.64
CA CYS A 83 10.21 -14.09 -4.84
C CYS A 83 9.94 -15.41 -5.56
N ASP A 84 9.05 -15.42 -6.55
CA ASP A 84 8.68 -16.63 -7.32
C ASP A 84 9.79 -17.03 -8.32
N ALA A 85 10.76 -16.17 -8.58
CA ALA A 85 11.93 -16.51 -9.36
C ALA A 85 12.98 -17.21 -8.50
N ASP A 86 13.65 -18.22 -9.07
CA ASP A 86 14.82 -18.82 -8.45
C ASP A 86 15.85 -17.72 -8.16
N ALA A 87 16.25 -17.62 -6.89
CA ALA A 87 17.30 -16.73 -6.44
C ALA A 87 18.60 -17.51 -6.27
N SER A 88 19.70 -16.91 -6.68
CA SER A 88 21.04 -17.43 -6.47
C SER A 88 21.90 -16.40 -5.76
N TYR A 89 22.94 -16.86 -5.08
CA TYR A 89 23.92 -16.02 -4.43
C TYR A 89 25.20 -15.98 -5.26
N TRP A 90 25.78 -14.79 -5.46
CA TRP A 90 27.03 -14.61 -6.18
C TRP A 90 27.84 -13.45 -5.61
N GLY A 91 29.02 -13.73 -5.05
CA GLY A 91 29.79 -12.70 -4.36
C GLY A 91 28.96 -12.11 -3.22
N ASP A 92 28.79 -10.80 -3.14
CA ASP A 92 27.93 -10.17 -2.12
C ASP A 92 26.52 -9.85 -2.63
N GLU A 93 26.09 -10.49 -3.72
CA GLU A 93 24.83 -10.21 -4.42
C GLU A 93 23.82 -11.36 -4.28
N ILE A 94 22.54 -10.99 -4.11
CA ILE A 94 21.41 -11.88 -4.43
C ILE A 94 21.00 -11.60 -5.88
N ARG A 95 21.01 -12.64 -6.69
CA ARG A 95 20.63 -12.60 -8.11
C ARG A 95 19.28 -13.26 -8.30
N ILE A 96 18.32 -12.49 -8.78
CA ILE A 96 16.99 -12.97 -9.16
C ILE A 96 17.07 -13.40 -10.63
N VAL A 97 16.90 -14.69 -10.90
CA VAL A 97 16.98 -15.22 -12.27
C VAL A 97 15.79 -14.72 -13.08
N CYS A 98 16.07 -14.09 -14.21
CA CYS A 98 15.08 -13.64 -15.18
C CYS A 98 15.28 -14.39 -16.48
N SER A 99 14.21 -14.56 -17.26
CA SER A 99 14.25 -15.24 -18.57
C SER A 99 15.08 -14.48 -19.63
N GLY A 100 15.33 -13.19 -19.38
CA GLY A 100 16.18 -12.32 -20.19
C GLY A 100 16.07 -10.86 -19.75
N HIS A 101 16.74 -9.96 -20.46
CA HIS A 101 16.76 -8.53 -20.10
C HIS A 101 15.36 -7.90 -20.05
N GLY A 102 14.49 -8.26 -21.00
CA GLY A 102 13.12 -7.71 -21.05
C GLY A 102 12.29 -8.06 -19.81
N ASP A 103 12.44 -9.28 -19.29
CA ASP A 103 11.77 -9.74 -18.07
C ASP A 103 12.29 -8.99 -16.83
N ALA A 104 13.61 -8.84 -16.71
CA ALA A 104 14.22 -8.06 -15.64
C ALA A 104 13.73 -6.60 -15.63
N ILE A 105 13.72 -5.95 -16.80
CA ILE A 105 13.20 -4.57 -16.95
C ILE A 105 11.72 -4.50 -16.57
N LYS A 106 10.90 -5.46 -17.01
CA LYS A 106 9.47 -5.51 -16.71
C LYS A 106 9.22 -5.64 -15.20
N ARG A 107 9.90 -6.57 -14.52
CA ARG A 107 9.80 -6.77 -13.07
C ARG A 107 10.16 -5.50 -12.31
N MET A 108 11.24 -4.84 -12.72
CA MET A 108 11.66 -3.60 -12.08
C MET A 108 10.75 -2.42 -12.35
N ARG A 109 10.18 -2.33 -13.56
CA ARG A 109 9.18 -1.32 -13.89
C ARG A 109 7.93 -1.47 -13.00
N VAL A 110 7.40 -2.68 -12.86
CA VAL A 110 6.20 -2.94 -12.02
C VAL A 110 6.47 -2.57 -10.56
N ALA A 111 7.63 -2.95 -10.00
CA ALA A 111 7.99 -2.56 -8.64
C ALA A 111 8.11 -1.04 -8.47
N ARG A 112 8.73 -0.34 -9.44
CA ARG A 112 8.87 1.12 -9.43
C ARG A 112 7.52 1.83 -9.56
N GLU A 113 6.62 1.32 -10.39
CA GLU A 113 5.25 1.85 -10.55
C GLU A 113 4.46 1.71 -9.23
N ALA A 114 4.55 0.57 -8.56
CA ALA A 114 3.91 0.37 -7.26
C ALA A 114 4.47 1.33 -6.18
N ILE A 115 5.79 1.53 -6.15
CA ILE A 115 6.44 2.50 -5.25
C ILE A 115 6.04 3.93 -5.59
N ALA A 116 6.00 4.30 -6.88
CA ALA A 116 5.57 5.63 -7.31
C ALA A 116 4.13 5.91 -6.86
N LYS A 117 3.22 4.94 -7.03
CA LYS A 117 1.85 5.02 -6.51
C LYS A 117 1.81 5.23 -4.99
N ALA A 118 2.62 4.47 -4.24
CA ALA A 118 2.71 4.60 -2.78
C ALA A 118 3.22 5.99 -2.33
N GLU A 119 4.18 6.55 -3.05
CA GLU A 119 4.76 7.87 -2.76
C GLU A 119 3.92 9.03 -3.32
N GLY A 120 3.00 8.77 -4.25
CA GLY A 120 2.18 9.78 -4.92
C GLY A 120 2.90 10.51 -6.06
N ARG A 121 3.75 9.80 -6.81
CA ARG A 121 4.52 10.28 -7.97
C ARG A 121 3.97 9.76 -9.29
#